data_AF-A0A557ZZS4-F1
#
_entry.id   AF-A0A557ZZS4-F1
#
_cell.length_a   1.000
_cell.length_b   1.000
_cell.length_c   1.000
_cell.angle_alpha   90.00
_cell.angle_beta   90.00
_cell.angle_gamma   90.00
#
_symmetry.space_group_name_H-M   'P 1'
#
loop_
_entity.id
_entity.type
_entity.pdbx_description
1 polymer ?
#
loop_
_entity_poly.entity_id
_entity_poly.type
_entity_poly.pdbx_seq_one_letter_code
_entity_poly.pdbx_strand_id
1 'polypeptide(L)'
;MMVVEPEDLCPRPNLVRQGWMDLCGQWGFAFDDGDAGLAARWYAGHEAFDRTSTVPYPPESELSGVHAPQPRRVVWYRREFDTAAPPPGYRFVVHFGAVDYAASVWVNG
;
A
#
# COMPACT_ATOMS: atom_id res chain seq x y z
N MET A 1 -13.88 10.99 -5.45
CA MET A 1 -13.31 10.55 -4.16
C MET A 1 -14.42 9.89 -3.37
N MET A 2 -14.49 8.55 -3.35
CA MET A 2 -15.44 7.85 -2.49
C MET A 2 -14.89 7.93 -1.06
N VAL A 3 -15.57 8.67 -0.19
CA VAL A 3 -15.37 8.57 1.24
C VAL A 3 -16.06 7.27 1.63
N VAL A 4 -15.28 6.21 1.85
CA VAL A 4 -15.81 4.98 2.42
C VAL A 4 -15.86 5.19 3.92
N GLU A 5 -17.04 5.02 4.51
CA GLU A 5 -17.24 5.25 5.93
C GLU A 5 -16.45 4.20 6.74
N PRO A 6 -15.82 4.57 7.87
CA PRO A 6 -14.97 3.65 8.63
C PRO A 6 -15.70 2.40 9.13
N GLU A 7 -17.03 2.45 9.20
CA GLU A 7 -17.90 1.35 9.62
C GLU A 7 -17.90 0.15 8.67
N ASP A 8 -17.60 0.35 7.39
CA ASP A 8 -17.59 -0.71 6.39
C ASP A 8 -16.20 -1.38 6.21
N LEU A 9 -15.14 -0.76 6.74
CA LEU A 9 -13.75 -1.18 6.52
C LEU A 9 -12.96 -1.47 7.79
N CYS A 10 -13.31 -0.84 8.92
CA CYS A 10 -12.57 -1.00 10.16
C CYS A 10 -13.17 -2.13 11.00
N PRO A 11 -12.35 -3.11 11.47
CA PRO A 11 -12.82 -4.17 12.36
C PRO A 11 -13.42 -3.67 13.69
N ARG A 12 -13.17 -2.41 14.05
CA ARG A 12 -13.70 -1.76 15.26
C ARG A 12 -14.12 -0.31 14.97
N PRO A 13 -15.27 -0.10 14.31
CA PRO A 13 -15.72 1.22 13.87
C PRO A 13 -15.76 2.27 14.99
N ASN A 14 -16.23 1.86 16.17
CA ASN A 14 -16.34 2.73 17.35
C ASN A 14 -14.99 3.15 17.95
N LEU A 15 -13.88 2.55 17.53
CA LEU A 15 -12.52 2.90 17.97
C LEU A 15 -11.73 3.66 16.88
N VAL A 16 -12.39 4.01 15.78
CA VAL A 16 -11.75 4.76 14.70
C VAL A 16 -11.44 6.17 15.19
N ARG A 17 -10.16 6.54 15.12
CA ARG A 17 -9.71 7.89 15.44
C ARG A 17 -10.20 8.86 14.36
N GLN A 18 -10.57 10.05 14.77
CA GLN A 18 -10.82 11.17 13.85
C GLN A 18 -9.61 11.35 12.92
N GLY A 19 -9.85 11.55 11.63
CA GLY A 19 -8.79 11.66 10.61
C GLY A 19 -8.27 10.33 10.07
N TRP A 20 -9.03 9.24 10.20
CA TRP A 20 -8.73 7.99 9.51
C TRP A 20 -8.92 8.13 8.00
N MET A 21 -8.07 7.45 7.24
CA MET A 21 -8.08 7.46 5.79
C MET A 21 -7.77 6.06 5.27
N ASP A 22 -8.62 5.56 4.38
CA ASP A 22 -8.39 4.28 3.72
C ASP A 22 -7.29 4.41 2.64
N LEU A 23 -6.32 3.50 2.72
CA LEU A 23 -5.28 3.33 1.72
C LEU A 23 -5.50 2.11 0.81
N CYS A 24 -6.68 1.48 0.82
CA CYS A 24 -7.06 0.48 -0.18
C CYS A 24 -7.38 1.12 -1.55
N GLY A 25 -7.37 0.31 -2.60
CA GLY A 25 -7.55 0.75 -3.99
C GLY A 25 -6.33 0.51 -4.86
N GLN A 26 -6.12 1.36 -5.87
CA GLN A 26 -5.06 1.20 -6.85
C GLN A 26 -3.70 1.63 -6.29
N TRP A 27 -2.71 0.76 -6.41
CA TRP A 27 -1.30 1.01 -6.07
C TRP A 27 -0.44 0.74 -7.30
N GLY A 28 0.62 1.52 -7.51
CA GLY A 28 1.68 1.16 -8.43
C GLY A 28 2.35 -0.12 -7.96
N PHE A 29 2.69 -1.00 -8.90
CA PHE A 29 3.17 -2.35 -8.60
C PHE A 29 4.32 -2.74 -9.53
N ALA A 30 5.28 -3.48 -9.00
CA ALA A 30 6.40 -4.05 -9.76
C ALA A 30 6.81 -5.42 -9.22
N PHE A 31 7.20 -6.32 -10.11
CA PHE A 31 7.95 -7.52 -9.74
C PHE A 31 9.44 -7.19 -9.65
N ASP A 32 10.11 -7.75 -8.64
CA ASP A 32 11.56 -7.62 -8.47
C ASP A 32 12.21 -9.00 -8.39
N ASP A 33 12.07 -9.76 -9.49
CA ASP A 33 12.61 -11.12 -9.59
C ASP A 33 14.13 -11.20 -9.40
N GLY A 34 14.83 -10.08 -9.65
CA GLY A 34 16.27 -9.94 -9.51
C GLY A 34 16.74 -9.44 -8.16
N ASP A 35 15.84 -9.11 -7.22
CA ASP A 35 16.17 -8.50 -5.92
C ASP A 35 17.08 -7.25 -6.05
N ALA A 36 16.78 -6.41 -7.04
CA ALA A 36 17.58 -5.25 -7.42
C ALA A 36 16.97 -3.93 -6.95
N GLY A 37 15.68 -3.92 -6.60
CA GLY A 37 14.92 -2.69 -6.33
C GLY A 37 15.47 -1.90 -5.15
N LEU A 38 15.98 -2.57 -4.11
CA LEU A 38 16.60 -1.90 -2.97
C LEU A 38 17.90 -1.19 -3.38
N ALA A 39 18.78 -1.87 -4.11
CA ALA A 39 20.04 -1.31 -4.59
C ALA A 39 19.82 -0.16 -5.60
N ALA A 40 18.81 -0.29 -6.46
CA ALA A 40 18.38 0.72 -7.41
C ALA A 40 17.50 1.82 -6.79
N ARG A 41 17.25 1.77 -5.47
CA ARG A 41 16.49 2.77 -4.70
C ARG A 41 15.08 3.02 -5.23
N TRP A 42 14.37 1.96 -5.61
CA TRP A 42 12.98 2.05 -6.11
C TRP A 42 12.03 2.71 -5.11
N TYR A 43 12.35 2.70 -3.82
CA TYR A 43 11.60 3.40 -2.77
C TYR A 43 11.60 4.94 -2.91
N ALA A 44 12.51 5.52 -3.69
CA ALA A 44 12.62 6.96 -3.92
C ALA A 44 12.24 7.41 -5.34
N GLY A 45 11.95 6.46 -6.25
CA GLY A 45 11.67 6.72 -7.67
C GLY A 45 10.36 6.10 -8.13
N HIS A 46 9.89 6.48 -9.32
CA HIS A 46 8.59 6.02 -9.85
C HIS A 46 8.73 5.05 -11.03
N GLU A 47 9.91 4.98 -11.64
CA GLU A 47 10.12 4.32 -12.94
C GLU A 47 9.93 2.81 -12.92
N ALA A 48 10.14 2.16 -11.77
CA ALA A 48 10.04 0.71 -11.65
C ALA A 48 8.61 0.17 -11.64
N PHE A 49 7.62 1.01 -11.32
CA PHE A 49 6.22 0.59 -11.11
C PHE A 49 5.47 0.55 -12.45
N ASP A 50 5.63 -0.55 -13.17
CA ASP A 50 5.11 -0.78 -14.53
C ASP A 50 3.68 -1.33 -14.58
N ARG A 51 3.10 -1.66 -13.42
CA ARG A 51 1.76 -2.23 -13.27
C ARG A 51 0.97 -1.48 -12.20
N THR A 52 -0.31 -1.84 -12.11
CA THR A 52 -1.19 -1.41 -11.03
C THR A 52 -1.77 -2.64 -10.34
N SER A 53 -1.83 -2.62 -9.01
CA SER A 53 -2.45 -3.66 -8.19
C SER A 53 -3.55 -3.07 -7.30
N THR A 54 -4.67 -3.78 -7.18
CA THR A 54 -5.81 -3.41 -6.34
C THR A 54 -5.65 -4.00 -4.95
N VAL A 55 -5.22 -3.19 -3.98
CA VAL A 55 -5.16 -3.55 -2.56
C VAL A 55 -6.59 -3.52 -1.99
N PRO A 56 -7.03 -4.54 -1.22
CA PRO A 56 -6.22 -5.52 -0.49
C PRO A 56 -6.08 -6.90 -1.13
N TYR A 57 -6.37 -7.05 -2.42
CA TYR A 57 -6.25 -8.35 -3.07
C TYR A 57 -4.78 -8.72 -3.33
N PRO A 58 -4.38 -9.98 -3.07
CA PRO A 58 -3.02 -10.43 -3.34
C PRO A 58 -2.77 -10.47 -4.86
N PRO A 59 -1.52 -10.31 -5.33
CA PRO A 59 -1.21 -10.21 -6.77
C PRO A 59 -1.57 -11.47 -7.56
N GLU A 60 -1.66 -12.63 -6.89
CA GLU A 60 -2.12 -13.90 -7.45
C GLU A 60 -3.60 -13.89 -7.83
N SER A 61 -4.41 -13.06 -7.15
CA SER A 61 -5.85 -12.98 -7.39
C SER A 61 -6.17 -12.20 -8.66
N GLU A 62 -7.16 -12.66 -9.42
CA GLU A 62 -7.73 -11.91 -10.55
C GLU A 62 -8.27 -10.54 -10.12
N LEU A 63 -8.82 -10.44 -8.91
CA LEU A 63 -9.38 -9.19 -8.36
C LEU A 63 -8.32 -8.11 -8.12
N SER A 64 -7.03 -8.49 -8.05
CA SER A 64 -5.94 -7.51 -7.94
C SER A 64 -5.71 -6.76 -9.26
N GLY A 65 -6.13 -7.32 -10.40
CA GLY A 65 -5.80 -6.84 -11.73
C GLY A 65 -4.39 -7.23 -12.21
N VAL A 66 -3.54 -7.81 -11.35
CA VAL A 66 -2.22 -8.32 -11.71
C VAL A 66 -2.31 -9.75 -12.24
N HIS A 67 -3.11 -10.60 -11.57
CA HIS A 67 -3.33 -12.01 -11.89
C HIS A 67 -2.02 -12.78 -12.18
N ALA A 68 -1.12 -12.78 -11.19
CA ALA A 68 0.17 -13.46 -11.26
C ALA A 68 0.20 -14.67 -10.31
N PRO A 69 -0.32 -15.84 -10.72
CA PRO A 69 -0.49 -16.99 -9.85
C PRO A 69 0.83 -17.67 -9.44
N GLN A 70 1.95 -17.33 -10.07
CA GLN A 70 3.26 -17.86 -9.68
C GLN A 70 3.82 -17.10 -8.48
N PRO A 71 4.39 -17.79 -7.48
CA PRO A 71 4.99 -17.14 -6.33
C PRO A 71 6.18 -16.26 -6.74
N ARG A 72 6.25 -15.06 -6.17
CA ARG A 72 7.33 -14.09 -6.40
C ARG A 72 7.99 -13.76 -5.07
N ARG A 73 9.32 -13.78 -5.04
CA ARG A 73 10.08 -13.59 -3.78
C ARG A 73 10.05 -12.14 -3.30
N VAL A 74 10.14 -11.19 -4.22
CA VAL A 74 10.14 -9.75 -3.93
C VAL A 74 9.20 -9.05 -4.90
N VAL A 75 8.29 -8.25 -4.33
CA VAL A 75 7.38 -7.39 -5.07
C VAL A 75 7.37 -6.01 -4.41
N TRP A 76 7.11 -4.99 -5.21
CA TRP A 76 7.06 -3.62 -4.74
C TRP A 76 5.66 -3.04 -4.93
N TYR A 77 5.22 -2.33 -3.92
CA TYR A 77 3.97 -1.57 -3.92
C TYR A 77 4.29 -0.09 -3.66
N ARG A 78 3.58 0.80 -4.36
CA ARG A 78 3.67 2.25 -4.15
C ARG A 78 2.30 2.90 -4.21
N ARG A 79 2.07 3.83 -3.29
CA ARG A 79 0.89 4.70 -3.29
C ARG A 79 1.28 6.12 -2.94
N GLU A 80 0.79 7.04 -3.75
CA GLU A 80 0.75 8.46 -3.41
C GLU A 80 -0.63 8.81 -2.87
N PHE A 81 -0.66 9.73 -1.93
CA PHE A 81 -1.89 10.24 -1.37
C PHE A 81 -1.65 11.61 -0.74
N ASP A 82 -2.68 12.45 -0.80
CA ASP A 82 -2.66 13.77 -0.18
C ASP A 82 -3.24 13.68 1.23
N THR A 83 -2.61 14.38 2.17
CA THR A 83 -3.12 14.55 3.53
C THR A 83 -2.71 15.90 4.08
N ALA A 84 -3.56 16.51 4.89
CA ALA A 84 -3.21 17.71 5.63
C ALA A 84 -2.23 17.36 6.75
N ALA A 85 -1.31 18.26 7.09
CA ALA A 85 -0.38 18.06 8.19
C ALA A 85 -1.12 17.69 9.49
N PRO A 86 -0.57 16.79 10.32
CA PRO A 86 -1.23 16.42 11.57
C PRO A 86 -1.21 17.63 12.52
N PRO A 87 -2.27 17.85 13.32
CA PRO A 87 -2.28 18.94 14.29
C PRO A 87 -1.11 18.84 15.29
N PRO A 88 -0.73 19.93 15.96
CA PRO A 88 0.31 19.90 16.99
C PRO A 88 0.01 18.83 18.06
N GLY A 89 1.00 17.98 18.36
CA GLY A 89 0.87 16.88 19.30
C GLY A 89 0.31 15.58 18.71
N TYR A 90 -0.04 15.56 17.43
CA TYR A 90 -0.47 14.36 16.71
C TYR A 90 0.62 13.85 15.76
N ARG A 91 0.52 12.57 15.39
CA ARG A 91 1.38 11.92 14.39
C ARG A 91 0.55 11.07 13.45
N PHE A 92 1.05 10.87 12.24
CA PHE A 92 0.52 9.84 11.37
C PHE A 92 0.92 8.45 11.86
N VAL A 93 0.02 7.50 11.63
CA VAL A 93 0.26 6.08 11.82
C VAL A 93 -0.29 5.39 10.58
N VAL A 94 0.58 4.75 9.82
CA VAL A 94 0.16 3.87 8.72
C VAL A 94 -0.04 2.48 9.32
N HIS A 95 -1.20 1.87 9.06
CA HIS A 95 -1.56 0.57 9.58
C HIS A 95 -1.82 -0.39 8.42
N PHE A 96 -1.00 -1.44 8.32
CA PHE A 96 -1.23 -2.55 7.40
C PHE A 96 -2.02 -3.63 8.12
N GLY A 97 -3.19 -3.99 7.61
CA GLY A 97 -4.02 -5.04 8.21
C GLY A 97 -3.32 -6.40 8.23
N ALA A 98 -2.59 -6.70 7.16
CA ALA A 98 -1.66 -7.80 7.05
C ALA A 98 -0.62 -7.49 5.97
N VAL A 99 0.55 -8.09 6.10
CA VAL A 99 1.57 -8.22 5.05
C VAL A 99 2.01 -9.67 5.09
N ASP A 100 2.06 -10.33 3.95
CA ASP A 100 2.59 -11.68 3.81
C ASP A 100 3.77 -11.67 2.82
N TYR A 101 4.99 -12.08 3.18
CA TYR A 101 5.44 -12.56 4.50
C TYR A 101 6.13 -11.48 5.35
N ALA A 102 6.78 -10.51 4.72
CA ALA A 102 7.52 -9.43 5.38
C ALA A 102 7.51 -8.16 4.51
N ALA A 103 7.59 -6.99 5.14
CA ALA A 103 7.72 -5.71 4.43
C ALA A 103 8.81 -4.83 5.05
N SER A 104 9.48 -4.09 4.17
CA SER A 104 10.16 -2.85 4.49
C SER A 104 9.33 -1.70 3.92
N VAL A 105 9.20 -0.61 4.67
CA VAL A 105 8.31 0.51 4.33
C VAL A 105 9.11 1.80 4.31
N TRP A 106 8.91 2.58 3.26
CA TRP A 106 9.49 3.90 3.05
C TRP A 106 8.39 4.93 2.89
N VAL A 107 8.63 6.15 3.37
CA VAL A 107 7.70 7.27 3.26
C VAL A 107 8.50 8.46 2.76
N ASN A 108 8.24 8.87 1.52
CA ASN A 108 8.95 9.93 0.82
C ASN A 108 10.47 9.67 0.65
N GLY A 109 10.85 8.41 0.41
CA GLY A 109 12.25 7.97 0.26
C GLY A 109 12.84 7.34 1.51
#